data_AF-A0A6A6Z2T6-F1
#
_entry.id   AF-A0A6A6Z2T6-F1
#
_cell.length_a   1.000
_cell.length_b   1.000
_cell.length_c   1.000
_cell.angle_alpha   90.00
_cell.angle_beta   90.00
_cell.angle_gamma   90.00
#
_symmetry.space_group_name_H-M   'P 1'
#
loop_
_entity.id
_entity.type
_entity.pdbx_description
1 polymer ?
#
loop_
_entity_poly.entity_id
_entity_poly.type
_entity_poly.pdbx_seq_one_letter_code
_entity_poly.pdbx_strand_id
1 'polypeptide(L)'
;MQAHEQEAGPAYPQAAKDEASAAQPNQVDDSQSITEDLTSPGETIPDEKSDVALDPNAPDQSRKFSKHDPVHMMVIAQGVRMKKNFTVYKSQVNWSRSYWEYQLKDSSGALYNSGAWVRERDLKAESRQR
;
A
#
# COMPACT_ATOMS: atom_id res chain seq x y z
N MET A 1 7.36 -51.52 -6.22
CA MET A 1 6.85 -50.63 -7.28
C MET A 1 5.97 -49.59 -6.61
N GLN A 2 6.32 -48.32 -6.85
CA GLN A 2 5.59 -47.05 -6.66
C GLN A 2 4.49 -46.95 -5.58
N ALA A 3 4.75 -46.10 -4.59
CA ALA A 3 3.71 -45.33 -3.89
C ALA A 3 4.02 -43.84 -4.08
N HIS A 4 3.12 -43.13 -4.76
CA HIS A 4 3.08 -41.68 -4.82
C HIS A 4 2.47 -41.16 -3.51
N GLU A 5 3.15 -40.27 -2.80
CA GLU A 5 2.51 -39.41 -1.80
C GLU A 5 2.64 -37.96 -2.26
N GLN A 6 1.48 -37.34 -2.43
CA GLN A 6 1.25 -36.00 -2.94
C GLN A 6 1.26 -35.00 -1.78
N GLU A 7 2.01 -33.92 -1.92
CA GLU A 7 1.97 -32.75 -1.02
C GLU A 7 0.60 -32.06 -1.08
N ALA A 8 -0.03 -31.89 0.09
CA ALA A 8 -1.23 -31.07 0.26
C ALA A 8 -0.84 -29.66 0.74
N GLY A 9 -1.06 -28.66 -0.11
CA GLY A 9 -0.96 -27.24 0.24
C GLY A 9 -2.13 -26.76 1.12
N PRO A 10 -1.99 -25.61 1.80
CA PRO A 10 -3.01 -25.13 2.73
C PRO A 10 -4.24 -24.54 2.01
N ALA A 11 -5.41 -24.96 2.49
CA ALA A 11 -6.74 -24.56 2.06
C ALA A 11 -7.11 -23.14 2.54
N TYR A 12 -7.65 -22.33 1.62
CA TYR A 12 -8.36 -21.09 1.95
C TYR A 12 -9.86 -21.40 2.13
N PRO A 13 -10.55 -20.90 3.18
CA PRO A 13 -12.00 -21.04 3.27
C PRO A 13 -12.74 -19.97 2.43
N GLN A 14 -13.77 -20.46 1.72
CA GLN A 14 -14.68 -19.72 0.84
C GLN A 14 -15.70 -18.88 1.64
N ALA A 15 -16.12 -17.77 1.03
CA ALA A 15 -17.16 -16.88 1.55
C ALA A 15 -18.54 -17.56 1.61
N ALA A 16 -19.16 -17.55 2.80
CA ALA A 16 -20.53 -17.98 3.02
C ALA A 16 -21.50 -16.82 2.74
N LYS A 17 -22.51 -17.12 1.93
CA LYS A 17 -23.76 -16.37 1.75
C LYS A 17 -24.78 -16.97 2.72
N ASP A 18 -25.50 -16.15 3.46
CA ASP A 18 -26.82 -16.44 4.05
C ASP A 18 -27.49 -15.08 4.32
N GLU A 19 -28.53 -14.73 3.57
CA GLU A 19 -29.96 -14.85 3.94
C GLU A 19 -30.38 -13.97 5.12
N ALA A 20 -31.13 -12.91 4.81
CA ALA A 20 -31.99 -12.24 5.78
C ALA A 20 -33.32 -11.86 5.12
N SER A 21 -34.37 -12.54 5.57
CA SER A 21 -35.79 -12.28 5.29
C SER A 21 -36.39 -11.49 6.46
N ALA A 22 -37.16 -10.43 6.18
CA ALA A 22 -38.46 -10.09 6.79
C ALA A 22 -38.85 -8.61 6.60
N ALA A 23 -40.11 -8.39 6.21
CA ALA A 23 -40.84 -7.13 6.05
C ALA A 23 -41.02 -6.37 7.40
N GLN A 24 -41.45 -5.10 7.52
CA GLN A 24 -42.59 -4.41 6.89
C GLN A 24 -42.57 -2.88 7.31
N PRO A 25 -43.62 -2.06 7.08
CA PRO A 25 -43.63 -0.86 6.24
C PRO A 25 -43.62 0.50 7.00
N ASN A 26 -43.34 1.60 6.32
CA ASN A 26 -44.00 2.87 6.67
C ASN A 26 -44.10 3.84 5.48
N GLN A 27 -45.32 4.34 5.33
CA GLN A 27 -45.79 5.30 4.35
C GLN A 27 -45.17 6.68 4.60
N VAL A 28 -44.79 7.37 3.52
CA VAL A 28 -45.00 8.83 3.37
C VAL A 28 -45.30 9.10 1.91
N ASP A 29 -46.54 9.51 1.69
CA ASP A 29 -47.07 10.17 0.51
C ASP A 29 -46.47 11.57 0.43
N ASP A 30 -45.91 11.98 -0.72
CA ASP A 30 -46.20 13.31 -1.23
C ASP A 30 -45.88 13.37 -2.73
N SER A 31 -46.89 13.78 -3.48
CA SER A 31 -46.89 13.92 -4.91
C SER A 31 -46.10 15.16 -5.31
N GLN A 32 -45.03 15.00 -6.10
CA GLN A 32 -44.60 16.06 -7.02
C GLN A 32 -44.25 15.46 -8.38
N SER A 33 -45.19 15.65 -9.31
CA SER A 33 -44.96 15.54 -10.73
C SER A 33 -43.97 16.62 -11.17
N ILE A 34 -42.78 16.23 -11.59
CA ILE A 34 -41.95 17.03 -12.49
C ILE A 34 -41.66 16.15 -13.71
N THR A 35 -42.47 16.39 -14.74
CA THR A 35 -42.19 15.96 -16.10
C THR A 35 -41.01 16.80 -16.59
N GLU A 36 -39.78 16.33 -16.38
CA GLU A 36 -38.61 16.86 -17.07
C GLU A 36 -38.05 15.78 -17.99
N ASP A 37 -38.33 16.01 -19.27
CA ASP A 37 -37.62 15.44 -20.41
C ASP A 37 -36.11 15.70 -20.26
N LEU A 38 -35.41 14.74 -19.67
CA LEU A 38 -33.96 14.66 -19.70
C LEU A 38 -33.60 13.39 -20.45
N THR A 39 -33.63 13.48 -21.77
CA THR A 39 -32.83 12.61 -22.63
C THR A 39 -31.37 12.83 -22.26
N SER A 40 -30.89 12.11 -21.24
CA SER A 40 -29.47 12.10 -20.88
C SER A 40 -28.71 11.47 -22.05
N PRO A 41 -27.78 12.18 -22.71
CA PRO A 41 -26.95 11.56 -23.73
C PRO A 41 -26.13 10.49 -23.00
N GLY A 42 -26.33 9.23 -23.39
CA GLY A 42 -25.81 8.06 -22.69
C GLY A 42 -24.40 8.32 -22.16
N GLU A 43 -24.27 8.37 -20.83
CA GLU A 43 -22.98 8.37 -20.14
C GLU A 43 -22.26 7.10 -20.57
N THR A 44 -21.47 7.25 -21.63
CA THR A 44 -20.53 6.24 -22.07
C THR A 44 -19.40 6.33 -21.07
N ILE A 45 -19.57 5.66 -19.93
CA ILE A 45 -18.48 5.42 -19.00
C ILE A 45 -17.39 4.74 -19.84
N PRO A 46 -16.20 5.34 -20.01
CA PRO A 46 -15.15 4.68 -20.77
C PRO A 46 -14.81 3.37 -20.07
N ASP A 47 -14.99 2.24 -20.77
CA ASP A 47 -14.53 0.91 -20.31
C ASP A 47 -13.00 0.87 -20.18
N GLU A 48 -12.31 1.87 -20.74
CA GLU A 48 -10.87 1.96 -20.77
C GLU A 48 -10.32 2.61 -19.50
N LYS A 49 -9.61 1.81 -18.71
CA LYS A 49 -8.80 2.32 -17.61
C LYS A 49 -7.73 3.23 -18.22
N SER A 50 -7.80 4.52 -17.90
CA SER A 50 -6.73 5.47 -18.21
C SER A 50 -5.42 4.95 -17.62
N ASP A 51 -4.54 4.43 -18.47
CA ASP A 51 -3.23 3.95 -18.06
C ASP A 51 -2.32 5.15 -17.80
N VAL A 52 -1.71 5.19 -16.62
CA VAL A 52 -0.78 6.26 -16.27
C VAL A 52 0.58 5.86 -16.82
N ALA A 53 0.88 6.31 -18.03
CA ALA A 53 2.20 6.11 -18.63
C ALA A 53 3.26 6.77 -17.73
N LEU A 54 4.17 5.96 -17.19
CA LEU A 54 5.35 6.45 -16.49
C LEU A 54 6.27 7.08 -17.54
N ASP A 55 6.50 8.39 -17.44
CA ASP A 55 7.41 9.10 -18.33
C ASP A 55 8.84 8.56 -18.17
N PRO A 56 9.43 7.95 -19.22
CA PRO A 56 10.79 7.43 -19.17
C PRO A 56 11.85 8.55 -19.05
N ASN A 57 11.48 9.81 -19.32
CA ASN A 57 12.33 10.98 -19.14
C ASN A 57 12.04 11.74 -17.85
N ALA A 58 11.24 11.18 -16.94
CA ALA A 58 10.97 11.81 -15.65
C ALA A 58 12.30 12.12 -14.94
N PRO A 59 12.47 13.34 -14.39
CA PRO A 59 13.69 13.71 -13.70
C PRO A 59 13.93 12.72 -12.56
N ASP A 60 15.17 12.20 -12.52
CA ASP A 60 15.60 11.24 -11.52
C ASP A 60 15.30 11.80 -10.13
N GLN A 61 14.51 11.07 -9.34
CA GLN A 61 14.10 11.57 -8.03
C GLN A 61 15.36 11.77 -7.19
N SER A 62 15.57 12.97 -6.65
CA SER A 62 16.76 13.24 -5.86
C SER A 62 16.72 12.41 -4.57
N ARG A 63 17.80 11.65 -4.34
CA ARG A 63 17.94 10.81 -3.16
C ARG A 63 18.04 11.70 -1.90
N LYS A 64 17.15 11.53 -0.92
CA LYS A 64 17.17 12.32 0.33
C LYS A 64 18.23 11.88 1.32
N PHE A 65 18.55 10.58 1.37
CA PHE A 65 19.48 10.01 2.35
C PHE A 65 20.67 9.34 1.66
N SER A 66 21.85 9.52 2.23
CA SER A 66 23.08 8.89 1.78
C SER A 66 23.48 7.72 2.69
N LYS A 67 24.40 6.90 2.20
CA LYS A 67 24.97 5.81 2.98
C LYS A 67 25.60 6.38 4.25
N HIS A 68 25.39 5.71 5.37
CA HIS A 68 25.82 6.11 6.72
C HIS A 68 25.03 7.27 7.35
N ASP A 69 23.99 7.80 6.69
CA ASP A 69 23.16 8.82 7.32
C ASP A 69 22.33 8.23 8.47
N PRO A 70 22.23 8.93 9.61
CA PRO A 70 21.34 8.56 10.69
C PRO A 70 19.90 8.94 10.34
N VAL A 71 19.02 7.96 10.42
CA VAL A 71 17.60 8.09 10.14
C VAL A 71 16.79 7.44 11.24
N HIS A 72 15.50 7.77 11.32
CA HIS A 72 14.59 7.09 12.22
C HIS A 72 13.25 6.84 11.54
N MET A 73 12.55 5.81 12.01
CA MET A 73 11.19 5.51 11.60
C MET A 73 10.40 4.93 12.77
N MET A 74 9.07 4.89 12.60
CA MET A 74 8.19 4.19 13.54
C MET A 74 8.20 2.70 13.21
N VAL A 75 8.48 1.87 14.19
CA VAL A 75 8.39 0.41 14.10
C VAL A 75 7.35 -0.11 15.08
N ILE A 76 6.67 -1.18 14.71
CA ILE A 76 5.78 -1.89 15.63
C ILE A 76 6.58 -3.05 16.22
N ALA A 77 6.90 -2.96 17.50
CA ALA A 77 7.56 -4.02 18.24
C ALA A 77 6.59 -4.47 19.35
N GLN A 78 6.28 -5.77 19.39
CA GLN A 78 5.40 -6.36 20.42
C GLN A 78 4.03 -5.64 20.53
N GLY A 79 3.46 -5.22 19.40
CA GLY A 79 2.17 -4.51 19.35
C GLY A 79 2.24 -3.00 19.68
N VAL A 80 3.40 -2.49 20.10
CA VAL A 80 3.59 -1.07 20.44
C VAL A 80 4.34 -0.36 19.32
N ARG A 81 3.83 0.80 18.90
CA ARG A 81 4.52 1.70 17.97
C ARG A 81 5.58 2.49 18.71
N MET A 82 6.84 2.31 18.32
CA MET A 82 7.97 3.04 18.89
C MET A 82 8.86 3.64 17.81
N LYS A 83 9.49 4.78 18.12
CA LYS A 83 10.53 5.35 17.27
C LYS A 83 11.81 4.53 17.43
N LYS A 84 12.39 4.06 16.33
CA LYS A 84 13.70 3.40 16.31
C LYS A 84 14.64 4.14 15.38
N ASN A 85 15.87 4.35 15.86
CA ASN A 85 16.95 4.96 15.10
C ASN A 85 17.71 3.89 14.32
N PHE A 86 18.17 4.26 13.12
CA PHE A 86 18.85 3.40 12.18
C PHE A 86 19.92 4.19 11.43
N THR A 87 20.84 3.47 10.78
CA THR A 87 21.81 4.00 9.85
C THR A 87 21.56 3.43 8.47
N VAL A 88 21.58 4.26 7.44
CA VAL A 88 21.44 3.80 6.05
C VAL A 88 22.65 2.94 5.65
N TYR A 89 22.41 1.71 5.22
CA TYR A 89 23.45 0.78 4.77
C TYR A 89 23.63 0.74 3.26
N LYS A 90 22.51 0.63 2.53
CA LYS A 90 22.46 0.65 1.07
C LYS A 90 21.24 1.43 0.62
N SER A 91 21.33 2.00 -0.57
CA SER A 91 20.23 2.66 -1.26
C SER A 91 20.08 2.07 -2.65
N GLN A 92 18.85 1.96 -3.13
CA GLN A 92 18.52 1.56 -4.49
C GLN A 92 17.33 2.37 -4.99
N VAL A 93 17.24 2.57 -6.29
CA VAL A 93 16.05 3.13 -6.93
C VAL A 93 15.16 1.99 -7.42
N ASN A 94 13.87 2.08 -7.09
CA ASN A 94 12.85 1.19 -7.64
C ASN A 94 12.34 1.80 -8.95
N TRP A 95 12.96 1.43 -10.07
CA TRP A 95 12.65 1.99 -11.40
C TRP A 95 11.19 1.81 -11.83
N SER A 96 10.54 0.71 -11.43
CA SER A 96 9.13 0.46 -11.77
C SER A 96 8.16 1.42 -11.08
N ARG A 97 8.57 2.02 -9.97
CA ARG A 97 7.70 2.88 -9.14
C ARG A 97 8.32 4.25 -8.86
N SER A 98 9.45 4.55 -9.48
CA SER A 98 10.20 5.81 -9.41
C SER A 98 10.41 6.35 -7.99
N TYR A 99 10.80 5.50 -7.04
CA TYR A 99 11.14 5.94 -5.68
C TYR A 99 12.39 5.26 -5.13
N TRP A 100 13.04 5.92 -4.15
CA TRP A 100 14.20 5.37 -3.45
C TRP A 100 13.79 4.44 -2.30
N GLU A 101 14.52 3.33 -2.20
CA GLU A 101 14.45 2.38 -1.10
C GLU A 101 15.82 2.26 -0.42
N TYR A 102 15.79 1.95 0.86
CA TYR A 102 16.98 1.89 1.71
C TYR A 102 16.98 0.62 2.56
N GLN A 103 18.14 -0.03 2.63
CA GLN A 103 18.42 -1.01 3.67
C GLN A 103 18.98 -0.29 4.89
N LEU A 104 18.46 -0.65 6.05
CA LEU A 104 18.80 -0.02 7.32
C LEU A 104 19.60 -0.96 8.20
N LYS A 105 20.53 -0.41 8.98
CA LYS A 105 21.20 -1.06 10.08
C LYS A 105 20.77 -0.44 11.39
N ASP A 106 20.61 -1.27 12.42
CA ASP A 106 20.44 -0.76 13.78
C ASP A 106 21.78 -0.40 14.43
N SER A 107 21.74 0.06 15.68
CA SER A 107 22.94 0.39 16.46
C SER A 107 23.86 -0.80 16.73
N SER A 108 23.35 -2.03 16.65
CA SER A 108 24.16 -3.26 16.78
C SER A 108 24.85 -3.64 15.47
N GLY A 109 24.53 -2.95 14.37
CA GLY A 109 25.03 -3.25 13.03
C GLY A 109 24.23 -4.33 12.30
N ALA A 110 23.18 -4.86 12.91
CA ALA A 110 22.28 -5.83 12.29
C ALA A 110 21.36 -5.16 11.28
N LEU A 111 21.05 -5.87 10.18
CA LEU A 111 20.12 -5.38 9.18
C LEU A 111 18.69 -5.42 9.71
N TYR A 112 17.96 -4.33 9.51
CA TYR A 112 16.55 -4.27 9.88
C TYR A 112 15.75 -5.31 9.10
N ASN A 113 14.94 -6.10 9.82
CA ASN A 113 14.05 -7.12 9.27
C ASN A 113 14.74 -8.01 8.21
N SER A 114 15.93 -8.52 8.56
CA SER A 114 16.76 -9.36 7.67
C SER A 114 17.15 -8.72 6.34
N GLY A 115 17.25 -7.39 6.29
CA GLY A 115 17.63 -6.65 5.08
C GLY A 115 16.44 -6.18 4.23
N ALA A 116 15.27 -6.00 4.84
CA ALA A 116 14.12 -5.43 4.16
C ALA A 116 14.43 -4.02 3.62
N TRP A 117 13.89 -3.75 2.44
CA TRP A 117 13.94 -2.44 1.80
C TRP A 117 12.82 -1.55 2.33
N VAL A 118 13.20 -0.39 2.87
CA VAL A 118 12.27 0.60 3.43
C VAL A 118 12.20 1.79 2.50
N ARG A 119 11.01 2.32 2.24
CA ARG A 119 10.83 3.46 1.34
C ARG A 119 11.30 4.75 1.98
N GLU A 120 11.78 5.65 1.13
CA GLU A 120 12.23 6.98 1.57
C GLU A 120 11.20 7.74 2.43
N ARG A 121 9.92 7.67 2.05
CA ARG A 121 8.83 8.39 2.74
C ARG A 121 8.60 7.94 4.18
N ASP A 122 9.00 6.71 4.51
CA ASP A 122 8.81 6.12 5.84
C ASP A 122 9.97 6.50 6.78
N LEU A 123 11.06 7.05 6.22
CA LEU A 123 12.24 7.49 6.94
C LEU A 123 12.17 8.99 7.25
N LYS A 124 12.73 9.36 8.39
CA LYS A 124 12.91 10.75 8.80
C LYS A 124 14.38 10.98 9.17
N ALA A 125 14.94 12.09 8.72
CA ALA A 125 16.26 12.52 9.16
C ALA A 125 16.27 12.69 10.68
N GLU A 126 17.34 12.25 11.34
CA GLU A 126 17.56 12.64 12.73
C GLU A 126 17.76 14.16 12.77
N SER A 127 16.84 14.88 13.41
CA SER A 127 17.00 16.33 13.58
C SER A 127 18.22 16.55 14.48
N ARG A 128 19.29 17.11 13.91
CA ARG A 128 20.44 17.57 14.69
C ARG A 128 19.96 18.72 15.57
N GLN A 129 19.70 18.46 16.85
CA GLN A 129 19.51 19.55 17.81
C GLN A 129 20.81 20.37 17.81
N ARG A 130 20.68 21.66 17.45
CA ARG A 130 21.75 22.64 17.47
C ARG A 130 21.90 23.24 18.85
#